data_AF-A0A1E8PNJ0-F1
#
_entry.id   AF-A0A1E8PNJ0-F1
#
_cell.length_a   1.000
_cell.length_b   1.000
_cell.length_c   1.000
_cell.angle_alpha   90.00
_cell.angle_beta   90.00
_cell.angle_gamma   90.00
#
_symmetry.space_group_name_H-M   'P 1'
#
loop_
_entity.id
_entity.type
_entity.pdbx_description
1 polymer ?
#
loop_
_entity_poly.entity_id
_entity_poly.type
_entity_poly.pdbx_seq_one_letter_code
_entity_poly.pdbx_strand_id
1 'polypeptide(L)'
;MGMGMVLGVLLVPIPLPWIGSFSLGLASGLPFVQQVGADGLPMLALGAVTVLVVVALVVILGKVFLRLPFPELLGIAAGATGNPAVPVLANRLAKSDRPNLGYAMIFPSMTIVKIVAVQVLLHSYG
;
A
#
# COMPACT_ATOMS: atom_id res chain seq x y z
N MET A 1 -4.07 23.44 -25.04
CA MET A 1 -2.93 23.13 -24.16
C MET A 1 -2.91 24.17 -23.05
N GLY A 2 -3.64 23.87 -21.98
CA GLY A 2 -4.04 24.86 -20.98
C GLY A 2 -3.00 25.06 -19.88
N MET A 3 -3.25 26.07 -19.06
CA MET A 3 -2.59 26.42 -17.79
C MET A 3 -2.25 25.21 -16.88
N GLY A 4 -2.84 24.03 -17.10
CA GLY A 4 -2.47 22.74 -16.50
C GLY A 4 -1.05 22.24 -16.82
N MET A 5 -0.41 22.67 -17.93
CA MET A 5 1.03 22.41 -18.15
C MET A 5 1.92 23.32 -17.28
N VAL A 6 1.47 24.54 -16.95
CA VAL A 6 2.21 25.49 -16.09
C VAL A 6 2.10 25.08 -14.61
N LEU A 7 0.97 24.49 -14.18
CA LEU A 7 0.86 23.79 -12.89
C LEU A 7 1.64 22.46 -12.85
N GLY A 8 1.92 21.86 -14.01
CA GLY A 8 2.87 20.77 -14.14
C GLY A 8 4.29 21.13 -13.71
N VAL A 9 4.65 22.43 -13.65
CA VAL A 9 5.99 22.94 -13.28
C VAL A 9 6.14 23.26 -11.79
N LEU A 10 5.07 23.63 -11.07
CA LEU A 10 5.15 23.88 -9.62
C LEU A 10 5.23 22.60 -8.77
N LEU A 11 4.94 21.44 -9.38
CA LEU A 11 5.13 20.10 -8.83
C LEU A 11 6.35 19.37 -9.43
N VAL A 12 7.15 20.05 -10.25
CA VAL A 12 8.41 19.49 -10.77
C VAL A 12 9.30 19.18 -9.57
N PRO A 13 9.74 17.93 -9.43
CA PRO A 13 10.68 17.61 -8.39
C PRO A 13 12.00 18.34 -8.64
N ILE A 14 12.50 19.07 -7.64
CA ILE A 14 13.88 19.59 -7.67
C ILE A 14 14.81 18.37 -7.61
N PRO A 15 15.57 18.06 -8.68
CA PRO A 15 16.41 16.88 -8.69
C PRO A 15 17.60 17.10 -7.77
N LEU A 16 17.61 16.44 -6.60
CA LEU A 16 18.78 16.39 -5.75
C LEU A 16 19.62 15.17 -6.14
N PRO A 17 20.89 15.34 -6.59
CA PRO A 17 21.70 14.29 -7.24
C PRO A 17 21.96 13.04 -6.38
N TRP A 18 21.62 13.07 -5.10
CA TRP A 18 21.87 12.00 -4.13
C TRP A 18 20.61 11.38 -3.51
N ILE A 19 19.42 12.02 -3.61
CA ILE A 19 18.19 11.57 -2.91
C ILE A 19 16.93 11.64 -3.82
N GLY A 20 17.04 12.18 -5.04
CA GLY A 20 15.92 12.22 -5.99
C GLY A 20 14.89 13.31 -5.69
N SER A 21 13.61 12.98 -5.93
CA SER A 21 12.52 13.88 -6.32
C SER A 21 11.32 13.81 -5.36
N PHE A 22 11.26 14.63 -4.30
CA PHE A 22 10.17 14.60 -3.29
C PHE A 22 9.07 15.64 -3.56
N SER A 23 8.19 15.38 -4.52
CA SER A 23 7.03 16.28 -4.75
C SER A 23 5.69 15.56 -4.75
N LEU A 24 5.65 14.29 -5.19
CA LEU A 24 4.38 13.56 -5.39
C LEU A 24 3.50 13.45 -4.13
N GLY A 25 4.09 13.22 -2.95
CA GLY A 25 3.34 13.08 -1.69
C GLY A 25 2.84 14.40 -1.10
N LEU A 26 3.59 15.50 -1.27
CA LEU A 26 3.15 16.84 -0.86
C LEU A 26 2.13 17.41 -1.85
N ALA A 27 2.28 17.08 -3.13
CA ALA A 27 1.35 17.42 -4.20
C ALA A 27 -0.05 16.83 -4.01
N SER A 28 -0.16 15.65 -3.39
CA SER A 28 -1.44 14.95 -3.22
C SER A 28 -2.35 15.56 -2.15
N GLY A 29 -1.88 16.50 -1.32
CA GLY A 29 -2.65 17.03 -0.20
C GLY A 29 -3.93 17.79 -0.59
N LEU A 30 -3.84 18.70 -1.56
CA LEU A 30 -5.00 19.49 -1.99
C LEU A 30 -6.06 18.65 -2.74
N PRO A 31 -5.68 17.80 -3.72
CA PRO A 31 -6.63 16.87 -4.34
C PRO A 31 -7.26 15.90 -3.35
N PHE A 32 -6.51 15.44 -2.33
CA PHE A 32 -7.03 14.57 -1.28
C PHE A 32 -8.17 15.25 -0.50
N VAL A 33 -7.97 16.48 -0.03
CA VAL A 33 -9.02 17.21 0.72
C VAL A 33 -10.27 17.43 -0.13
N GLN A 34 -10.09 17.77 -1.41
CA GLN A 34 -11.20 17.91 -2.36
C GLN A 34 -11.96 16.58 -2.55
N GLN A 35 -11.24 15.48 -2.75
CA GLN A 35 -11.82 14.15 -2.94
C GLN A 35 -12.55 13.67 -1.68
N VAL A 36 -11.97 13.93 -0.50
CA VAL A 36 -12.59 13.57 0.79
C VAL A 36 -13.89 14.34 1.02
N GLY A 37 -13.91 15.64 0.66
CA GLY A 37 -15.11 16.48 0.78
C GLY A 37 -16.25 16.12 -0.17
N ALA A 38 -15.94 15.50 -1.31
CA ALA A 38 -16.94 15.03 -2.27
C ALA A 38 -17.46 13.62 -1.91
N ASP A 39 -16.62 12.60 -2.11
CA ASP A 39 -16.98 11.17 -1.99
C ASP A 39 -16.06 10.39 -1.04
N GLY A 40 -15.43 11.08 -0.09
CA GLY A 40 -14.41 10.49 0.79
C GLY A 40 -14.87 9.30 1.61
N LEU A 41 -16.06 9.38 2.22
CA LEU A 41 -16.57 8.34 3.12
C LEU A 41 -16.77 6.99 2.41
N PRO A 42 -17.48 6.91 1.25
CA PRO A 42 -17.55 5.69 0.47
C PRO A 42 -16.18 5.13 0.08
N MET A 43 -15.25 6.00 -0.35
CA MET A 43 -13.90 5.57 -0.75
C MET A 43 -13.11 4.99 0.44
N LEU A 44 -13.20 5.60 1.62
CA LEU A 44 -12.58 5.08 2.84
C LEU A 44 -13.20 3.76 3.27
N ALA A 45 -14.52 3.61 3.17
CA ALA A 45 -15.22 2.37 3.50
C ALA A 45 -14.79 1.23 2.57
N LEU A 46 -14.73 1.47 1.26
CA LEU A 46 -14.26 0.48 0.29
C LEU A 46 -12.80 0.10 0.54
N GLY A 47 -11.94 1.08 0.88
CA GLY A 47 -10.55 0.82 1.28
C GLY A 47 -10.46 -0.07 2.54
N ALA A 48 -11.24 0.25 3.57
CA ALA A 48 -11.28 -0.53 4.81
C ALA A 48 -11.75 -1.97 4.56
N VAL A 49 -12.83 -2.15 3.79
CA VAL A 49 -13.33 -3.47 3.40
C VAL A 49 -12.26 -4.25 2.63
N THR A 50 -11.59 -3.60 1.67
CA THR A 50 -10.52 -4.24 0.88
C THR A 50 -9.39 -4.74 1.77
N VAL A 51 -8.92 -3.91 2.71
CA VAL A 51 -7.87 -4.30 3.68
C VAL A 51 -8.33 -5.47 4.55
N LEU A 52 -9.55 -5.40 5.10
CA LEU A 52 -10.10 -6.47 5.94
C LEU A 52 -10.21 -7.80 5.18
N VAL A 53 -10.69 -7.76 3.93
CA VAL A 53 -10.79 -8.95 3.07
C VAL A 53 -9.41 -9.54 2.81
N VAL A 54 -8.41 -8.73 2.43
CA VAL A 54 -7.05 -9.20 2.17
C VAL A 54 -6.44 -9.82 3.43
N VAL A 55 -6.57 -9.16 4.58
CA VAL A 55 -6.05 -9.67 5.86
C VAL A 55 -6.76 -10.98 6.24
N ALA A 56 -8.09 -11.05 6.12
CA ALA A 56 -8.85 -12.25 6.42
C ALA A 56 -8.43 -13.41 5.52
N LEU A 57 -8.27 -13.19 4.22
CA LEU A 57 -7.79 -14.22 3.29
C LEU A 57 -6.40 -14.72 3.66
N VAL A 58 -5.45 -13.82 3.92
CA VAL A 58 -4.09 -14.21 4.33
C VAL A 58 -4.10 -15.03 5.62
N VAL A 59 -4.82 -14.57 6.64
CA VAL A 59 -4.86 -15.24 7.95
C VAL A 59 -5.58 -16.57 7.84
N ILE A 60 -6.75 -16.64 7.20
CA ILE A 60 -7.52 -17.87 7.04
C ILE A 60 -6.73 -18.88 6.21
N LEU A 61 -6.23 -18.48 5.04
CA LEU A 61 -5.51 -19.40 4.15
C LEU A 61 -4.21 -19.88 4.80
N GLY A 62 -3.42 -18.96 5.36
CA GLY A 62 -2.15 -19.29 5.99
C GLY A 62 -2.31 -20.09 7.29
N LYS A 63 -3.38 -19.86 8.08
CA LYS A 63 -3.61 -20.60 9.31
C LYS A 63 -4.23 -21.98 9.06
N VAL A 64 -5.19 -22.08 8.15
CA VAL A 64 -5.95 -23.32 7.93
C VAL A 64 -5.17 -24.29 7.04
N PHE A 65 -4.63 -23.82 5.92
CA PHE A 65 -3.97 -24.70 4.94
C PHE A 65 -2.48 -24.89 5.23
N LEU A 66 -1.78 -23.81 5.59
CA LEU A 66 -0.34 -23.83 5.81
C LEU A 66 0.07 -23.96 7.29
N ARG A 67 -0.89 -23.87 8.22
CA ARG A 67 -0.69 -23.98 9.67
C ARG A 67 0.40 -23.05 10.22
N LEU A 68 0.55 -21.87 9.62
CA LEU A 68 1.59 -20.93 9.99
C LEU A 68 1.36 -20.32 11.39
N PRO A 69 2.43 -19.97 12.11
CA PRO A 69 2.34 -19.28 13.39
C PRO A 69 1.84 -17.85 13.20
N PHE A 70 1.09 -17.33 14.18
CA PHE A 70 0.43 -16.03 14.08
C PHE A 70 1.40 -14.84 13.83
N PRO A 71 2.59 -14.76 14.47
CA PRO A 71 3.54 -13.69 14.17
C PRO A 71 4.01 -13.65 12.71
N GLU A 72 4.13 -14.81 12.06
CA GLU A 72 4.49 -14.90 10.65
C GLU A 72 3.33 -14.46 9.75
N LEU A 73 2.09 -14.84 10.10
CA LEU A 73 0.89 -14.38 9.42
C LEU A 73 0.73 -12.85 9.47
N LEU A 74 1.08 -12.21 10.59
CA LEU A 74 1.09 -10.74 10.70
C LEU A 74 2.10 -10.11 9.72
N GLY A 75 3.28 -10.72 9.57
CA GLY A 75 4.27 -10.29 8.59
C GLY A 75 3.79 -10.43 7.15
N ILE A 76 3.23 -11.58 6.81
CA ILE A 76 2.68 -11.87 5.48
C ILE A 76 1.53 -10.92 5.16
N ALA A 77 0.60 -10.71 6.10
CA ALA A 77 -0.52 -9.79 5.93
C ALA A 77 -0.03 -8.35 5.73
N ALA A 78 0.96 -7.92 6.51
CA ALA A 78 1.60 -6.62 6.37
C ALA A 78 2.27 -6.43 5.01
N GLY A 79 2.95 -7.47 4.51
CA GLY A 79 3.57 -7.47 3.19
C GLY A 79 2.51 -7.38 2.09
N ALA A 80 1.41 -8.11 2.23
CA ALA A 80 0.29 -8.08 1.29
C ALA A 80 -0.40 -6.71 1.25
N THR A 81 -0.57 -6.05 2.39
CA THR A 81 -1.14 -4.70 2.46
C THR A 81 -0.12 -3.59 2.18
N GLY A 82 1.17 -3.85 2.31
CA GLY A 82 2.25 -2.87 2.14
C GLY A 82 2.40 -1.91 3.32
N ASN A 83 2.15 -2.37 4.55
CA ASN A 83 2.21 -1.54 5.76
C ASN A 83 3.40 -1.94 6.65
N PRO A 84 4.53 -1.19 6.63
CA PRO A 84 5.71 -1.53 7.41
C PRO A 84 5.56 -1.31 8.93
N ALA A 85 4.51 -0.60 9.40
CA ALA A 85 4.29 -0.39 10.83
C ALA A 85 3.81 -1.67 11.56
N VAL A 86 3.11 -2.55 10.84
CA VAL A 86 2.57 -3.80 11.39
C VAL A 86 3.68 -4.76 11.87
N PRO A 87 4.70 -5.12 11.07
CA PRO A 87 5.76 -6.01 11.55
C PRO A 87 6.54 -5.36 12.69
N VAL A 88 6.79 -4.05 12.67
CA VAL A 88 7.47 -3.34 13.78
C VAL A 88 6.72 -3.54 15.11
N LEU A 89 5.40 -3.35 15.12
CA LEU A 89 4.59 -3.60 16.32
C LEU A 89 4.55 -5.11 16.67
N ALA A 90 4.36 -5.97 15.68
CA ALA A 90 4.26 -7.41 15.88
C ALA A 90 5.55 -8.01 16.46
N ASN A 91 6.73 -7.59 16.00
CA ASN A 91 8.01 -8.05 16.55
C ASN A 91 8.20 -7.62 18.00
N ARG A 92 7.77 -6.39 18.36
CA ARG A 92 7.85 -5.90 19.74
C ARG A 92 7.00 -6.76 20.68
N LEU A 93 5.82 -7.17 20.24
CA LEU A 93 4.91 -8.00 21.03
C LEU A 93 5.36 -9.47 21.07
N ALA A 94 5.77 -10.03 19.93
CA ALA A 94 6.13 -11.44 19.80
C ALA A 94 7.58 -11.75 20.20
N LYS A 95 8.44 -10.73 20.38
CA LYS A 95 9.89 -10.85 20.60
C LYS A 95 10.55 -11.81 19.61
N SER A 96 10.17 -11.71 18.34
CA SER A 96 10.59 -12.61 17.26
C SER A 96 10.68 -11.84 15.95
N ASP A 97 11.62 -12.21 15.07
CA ASP A 97 11.80 -11.63 13.73
C ASP A 97 10.92 -12.25 12.64
N ARG A 98 10.08 -13.24 12.98
CA ARG A 98 9.15 -13.87 12.03
C ARG A 98 8.25 -12.86 11.28
N PRO A 99 7.66 -11.84 11.93
CA PRO A 99 6.92 -10.80 11.23
C PRO A 99 7.78 -10.03 10.20
N ASN A 100 9.03 -9.69 10.53
CA ASN A 100 9.94 -9.02 9.58
C ASN A 100 10.24 -9.89 8.36
N LEU A 101 10.55 -11.16 8.57
CA LEU A 101 10.82 -12.11 7.49
C LEU A 101 9.59 -12.29 6.58
N GLY A 102 8.42 -12.51 7.17
CA GLY A 102 7.16 -12.62 6.42
C GLY A 102 6.87 -11.38 5.57
N TYR A 103 7.10 -10.18 6.13
CA TYR A 103 6.93 -8.92 5.39
C TYR A 103 7.90 -8.82 4.22
N ALA A 104 9.20 -9.07 4.45
CA ALA A 104 10.24 -8.93 3.44
C ALA A 104 10.04 -9.87 2.24
N MET A 105 9.50 -11.08 2.47
CA MET A 105 9.25 -12.06 1.41
C MET A 105 8.03 -11.73 0.54
N ILE A 106 7.01 -11.10 1.12
CA ILE A 106 5.71 -10.91 0.46
C ILE A 106 5.56 -9.52 -0.13
N PHE A 107 6.18 -8.50 0.47
CA PHE A 107 6.02 -7.12 0.01
C PHE A 107 6.42 -6.90 -1.46
N PRO A 108 7.59 -7.38 -1.95
CA PRO A 108 7.97 -7.16 -3.35
C PRO A 108 7.05 -7.90 -4.33
N SER A 109 6.72 -9.16 -4.05
CA SER A 109 5.89 -9.98 -4.94
C SER A 109 4.46 -9.44 -5.02
N MET A 110 3.85 -9.06 -3.89
CA MET A 110 2.51 -8.47 -3.90
C MET A 110 2.49 -7.08 -4.59
N THR A 111 3.58 -6.32 -4.49
CA THR A 111 3.70 -5.04 -5.21
C THR A 111 3.65 -5.26 -6.73
N ILE A 112 4.36 -6.26 -7.24
CA ILE A 112 4.30 -6.64 -8.67
C ILE A 112 2.87 -7.02 -9.06
N VAL A 113 2.20 -7.87 -8.28
CA VAL A 113 0.81 -8.28 -8.54
C VAL A 113 -0.12 -7.06 -8.61
N LYS A 114 0.01 -6.10 -7.69
CA LYS A 114 -0.80 -4.87 -7.69
C LYS A 114 -0.55 -4.03 -8.94
N ILE A 115 0.71 -3.87 -9.36
CA ILE A 115 1.05 -3.13 -10.58
C ILE A 115 0.40 -3.79 -11.80
N VAL A 116 0.55 -5.09 -11.95
CA VAL A 116 -0.05 -5.86 -13.07
C VAL A 116 -1.58 -5.77 -13.02
N ALA A 117 -2.20 -5.89 -11.86
CA ALA A 117 -3.65 -5.77 -11.71
C ALA A 117 -4.16 -4.41 -12.17
N VAL A 118 -3.47 -3.31 -11.81
CA VAL A 118 -3.81 -1.97 -12.29
C VAL A 118 -3.63 -1.86 -13.80
N GLN A 119 -2.56 -2.43 -14.38
CA GLN A 119 -2.36 -2.42 -15.83
C GLN A 119 -3.47 -3.15 -16.58
N VAL A 120 -3.89 -4.32 -16.11
CA VAL A 120 -5.01 -5.09 -16.70
C VAL A 120 -6.31 -4.30 -16.57
N LEU A 121 -6.56 -3.71 -15.40
CA LEU A 121 -7.75 -2.88 -15.17
C LEU A 121 -7.78 -1.71 -16.15
N LEU A 122 -6.70 -0.93 -16.24
CA LEU A 122 -6.61 0.21 -17.16
C LEU A 122 -6.78 -0.21 -18.62
N HIS A 123 -6.21 -1.36 -19.03
CA HIS A 123 -6.40 -1.89 -20.37
C HIS A 123 -7.87 -2.29 -20.64
N SER A 124 -8.61 -2.73 -19.62
CA SER A 124 -10.03 -3.10 -19.78
C SER A 124 -11.01 -1.91 -19.84
N TYR A 125 -10.60 -0.74 -19.36
CA TYR A 125 -11.41 0.50 -19.35
C TYR A 125 -10.88 1.58 -20.32
N GLY A 126 -9.83 1.27 -21.09
CA GLY A 126 -9.14 2.19 -22.01
C GLY A 126 -9.36 1.86 -23.47
#